data_AF-A0A961KK19-F1
#
_entry.id   AF-A0A961KK19-F1
#
_cell.length_a   1.000
_cell.length_b   1.000
_cell.length_c   1.000
_cell.angle_alpha   90.00
_cell.angle_beta   90.00
_cell.angle_gamma   90.00
#
_symmetry.space_group_name_H-M   'P 1'
#
loop_
_entity.id
_entity.type
_entity.pdbx_description
1 polymer ?
#
loop_
_entity_poly.entity_id
_entity_poly.type
_entity_poly.pdbx_seq_one_letter_code
_entity_poly.pdbx_strand_id
1 'polypeptide(L)'
;MKRMCSRMAAAALAVCTATAGAAQSPETLTLQRLQYEAVRPKSILELQPFRQEIEADDPVSGQALRFVSLNPAVDAWFLLETRPEADARAQTWHIENPDPAAQSVAFEGGASPALIVTANGRQTRCTPWADGSAALVAARKSGLAYAPLCGGALYLRNRVSGARTDLEATAEFLRDNIWGGESIVRFVRDTFFRDSQIETGEALATGGPDGPGGGPAPMIARSAPDKRPVVPTLLDIALDGAEPGRMALGQWYPVSGLPGIFASAFQPREIAPEVLDGPGKTNRLDSIEARATGYLVAFDLGRFDIGFAMGTDHPALGWSSRPPASIRPRGMPGPDGVNSPDPLVLLGMVNPTIAHRAVASFAGGFKRQHGAFKFGDMAGFNLGHHYGFIEKGTILSKLQPGLSTLFGLSDGSVIMKTWQETDNALLPRIVFARQNGVPLLETDPATGRGIPGDRVTKWGPGNWSGSAEAELRTLRAGACMASAAGRKYLIYGYFSTATPSAMARTFQAYGCSYAMLLDMNALEHTYLALYVPRGGRVHVAHMVPGMALIEKKVGGGTILPRFIGFADNRDLFYVTRKEDAQ
;
A
#
# COMPACT_ATOMS: atom_id res chain seq x y z
N MET A 1 54.38 9.44 -60.28
CA MET A 1 54.60 8.42 -59.23
C MET A 1 53.44 8.49 -58.23
N LYS A 2 52.67 7.39 -58.14
CA LYS A 2 51.91 6.88 -56.96
C LYS A 2 51.06 7.90 -56.16
N ARG A 3 49.73 7.89 -56.24
CA ARG A 3 48.72 7.07 -55.48
C ARG A 3 47.59 8.07 -55.15
N MET A 4 46.30 7.81 -54.99
CA MET A 4 45.45 6.61 -54.97
C MET A 4 44.02 7.14 -55.11
N CYS A 5 43.21 6.52 -55.96
CA CYS A 5 41.74 6.65 -55.90
C CYS A 5 41.24 6.14 -54.55
N SER A 6 40.32 6.87 -53.91
CA SER A 6 39.34 6.27 -53.00
C SER A 6 38.02 7.01 -53.12
N ARG A 7 37.05 6.34 -53.76
CA ARG A 7 35.63 6.72 -53.78
C ARG A 7 35.06 6.39 -52.41
N MET A 8 34.66 7.39 -51.62
CA MET A 8 33.78 7.16 -50.48
C MET A 8 32.35 7.00 -51.00
N ALA A 9 31.85 5.77 -50.96
CA ALA A 9 30.42 5.49 -51.05
C ALA A 9 29.77 5.98 -49.75
N ALA A 10 28.88 6.96 -49.85
CA ALA A 10 28.01 7.36 -48.75
C ALA A 10 26.96 6.25 -48.56
N ALA A 11 27.21 5.34 -47.62
CA ALA A 11 26.20 4.43 -47.11
C ALA A 11 25.23 5.25 -46.25
N ALA A 12 24.04 5.51 -46.78
CA ALA A 12 22.93 6.02 -45.99
C ALA A 12 22.53 4.94 -44.97
N LEU A 13 23.00 5.07 -43.73
CA LEU A 13 22.37 4.36 -42.62
C LEU A 13 20.96 4.95 -42.45
N ALA A 14 19.97 4.24 -42.98
CA ALA A 14 18.60 4.38 -42.51
C ALA A 14 18.59 3.98 -41.03
N VAL A 15 18.63 4.99 -40.16
CA VAL A 15 18.29 4.80 -38.75
C VAL A 15 16.81 4.41 -38.74
N CYS A 16 16.53 3.12 -38.60
CA CYS A 16 15.21 2.65 -38.21
C CYS A 16 14.93 3.24 -36.83
N THR A 17 14.26 4.39 -36.79
CA THR A 17 13.57 4.87 -35.60
C THR A 17 12.57 3.79 -35.21
N ALA A 18 12.88 3.04 -34.16
CA ALA A 18 11.89 2.26 -33.44
C ALA A 18 10.71 3.20 -33.17
N THR A 19 9.55 2.88 -33.73
CA THR A 19 8.31 3.61 -33.45
C THR A 19 7.98 3.37 -31.99
N ALA A 20 8.41 4.29 -31.12
CA ALA A 20 7.73 4.55 -29.87
C ALA A 20 6.24 4.68 -30.20
N GLY A 21 5.39 3.90 -29.52
CA GLY A 21 3.95 3.96 -29.72
C GLY A 21 3.50 5.41 -29.71
N ALA A 22 2.69 5.81 -30.70
CA ALA A 22 2.32 7.21 -30.87
C ALA A 22 1.78 7.76 -29.55
N ALA A 23 2.41 8.83 -29.04
CA ALA A 23 1.91 9.53 -27.87
C ALA A 23 0.44 9.91 -28.11
N GLN A 24 -0.40 9.74 -27.09
CA GLN A 24 -1.83 10.02 -27.21
C GLN A 24 -2.08 11.46 -27.64
N SER A 25 -3.09 11.68 -28.48
CA SER A 25 -3.41 13.04 -28.89
C SER A 25 -3.94 13.86 -27.70
N PRO A 26 -3.65 15.17 -27.65
CA PRO A 26 -4.21 16.06 -26.63
C PRO A 26 -5.74 16.00 -26.55
N GLU A 27 -6.42 15.76 -27.68
CA GLU A 27 -7.88 15.62 -27.75
C GLU A 27 -8.35 14.37 -27.02
N THR A 28 -7.68 13.23 -27.23
CA THR A 28 -7.98 11.98 -26.51
C THR A 28 -7.83 12.15 -25.01
N LEU A 29 -6.71 12.71 -24.55
CA LEU A 29 -6.47 12.96 -23.12
C LEU A 29 -7.53 13.91 -22.53
N THR A 30 -7.93 14.93 -23.28
CA THR A 30 -9.00 15.85 -22.86
C THR A 30 -10.33 15.13 -22.69
N LEU A 31 -10.73 14.29 -23.65
CA LEU A 31 -11.97 13.51 -23.57
C LEU A 31 -11.95 12.51 -22.41
N GLN A 32 -10.83 11.83 -22.19
CA GLN A 32 -10.66 10.90 -21.07
C GLN A 32 -10.70 11.62 -19.72
N ARG A 33 -10.13 12.83 -19.64
CA ARG A 33 -10.23 13.69 -18.45
C ARG A 33 -11.68 14.08 -18.15
N LEU A 34 -12.45 14.46 -19.17
CA LEU A 34 -13.88 14.75 -19.00
C LEU A 34 -14.68 13.53 -18.51
N GLN A 35 -14.38 12.33 -19.02
CA GLN A 35 -14.98 11.08 -18.55
C GLN A 35 -14.63 10.81 -17.07
N TYR A 36 -13.36 11.00 -16.71
CA TYR A 36 -12.88 10.86 -15.34
C TYR A 36 -13.63 11.80 -14.40
N GLU A 37 -13.74 13.08 -14.73
CA GLU A 37 -14.35 14.12 -13.89
C GLU A 37 -15.88 14.01 -13.78
N ALA A 38 -16.55 13.47 -14.81
CA ALA A 38 -18.01 13.43 -14.87
C ALA A 38 -18.66 12.78 -13.63
N VAL A 39 -19.76 13.36 -13.15
CA VAL A 39 -20.53 12.87 -12.00
C VAL A 39 -21.70 12.00 -12.53
N ARG A 40 -21.37 10.79 -12.97
CA ARG A 40 -22.32 9.82 -13.57
C ARG A 40 -21.86 8.38 -13.35
N PRO A 41 -22.72 7.37 -13.61
CA PRO A 41 -22.26 6.00 -13.77
C PRO A 41 -21.15 5.88 -14.83
N LYS A 42 -20.15 5.06 -14.53
CA LYS A 42 -18.94 4.83 -15.34
C LYS A 42 -18.58 3.35 -15.34
N SER A 43 -17.79 2.96 -16.33
CA SER A 43 -16.93 1.78 -16.26
C SER A 43 -15.64 2.11 -15.50
N ILE A 44 -14.91 1.07 -15.07
CA ILE A 44 -13.60 1.25 -14.45
C ILE A 44 -12.57 1.87 -15.43
N LEU A 45 -12.76 1.69 -16.75
CA LEU A 45 -11.92 2.28 -17.79
C LEU A 45 -12.08 3.80 -17.87
N GLU A 46 -13.30 4.31 -17.71
CA GLU A 46 -13.56 5.75 -17.71
C GLU A 46 -12.98 6.46 -16.47
N LEU A 47 -12.54 5.71 -15.45
CA LEU A 47 -11.75 6.22 -14.33
C LEU A 47 -10.25 6.32 -14.62
N GLN A 48 -9.79 5.87 -15.79
CA GLN A 48 -8.38 5.95 -16.19
C GLN A 48 -8.22 7.10 -17.20
N PRO A 49 -7.79 8.31 -16.76
CA PRO A 49 -7.76 9.51 -17.60
C PRO A 49 -6.57 9.56 -18.58
N PHE A 50 -5.68 8.58 -18.51
CA PHE A 50 -4.44 8.48 -19.29
C PHE A 50 -4.32 7.12 -19.99
N ARG A 51 -5.42 6.36 -20.09
CA ARG A 51 -5.39 5.01 -20.68
C ARG A 51 -5.12 5.09 -22.16
N GLN A 52 -4.32 4.19 -22.71
CA GLN A 52 -4.08 4.08 -24.15
C GLN A 52 -4.77 2.85 -24.71
N GLU A 53 -5.45 3.01 -25.85
CA GLU A 53 -6.20 1.95 -26.51
C GLU A 53 -5.65 1.75 -27.93
N ILE A 54 -5.41 0.49 -28.31
CA ILE A 54 -4.97 0.10 -29.65
C ILE A 54 -5.83 -1.07 -30.10
N GLU A 55 -6.39 -0.96 -31.30
CA GLU A 55 -7.20 -2.01 -31.93
C GLU A 55 -6.44 -2.61 -33.11
N ALA A 56 -6.65 -3.91 -33.33
CA ALA A 56 -6.09 -4.65 -34.46
C ALA A 56 -6.95 -5.89 -34.78
N ASP A 57 -6.80 -6.41 -35.98
CA ASP A 57 -7.38 -7.71 -36.36
C ASP A 57 -6.25 -8.73 -36.52
N ASP A 58 -6.40 -9.92 -35.91
CA ASP A 58 -5.48 -11.02 -36.16
C ASP A 58 -5.73 -11.59 -37.56
N PRO A 59 -4.79 -11.45 -38.51
CA PRO A 59 -5.01 -11.87 -39.90
C PRO A 59 -5.14 -13.38 -40.06
N VAL A 60 -4.68 -14.17 -39.08
CA VAL A 60 -4.71 -15.64 -39.12
C VAL A 60 -6.08 -16.16 -38.70
N SER A 61 -6.60 -15.70 -37.55
CA SER A 61 -7.88 -16.16 -37.03
C SER A 61 -9.08 -15.27 -37.40
N GLY A 62 -8.84 -14.05 -37.90
CA GLY A 62 -9.87 -13.04 -38.10
C GLY A 62 -10.40 -12.42 -36.80
N GLN A 63 -9.79 -12.73 -35.66
CA GLN A 63 -10.21 -12.26 -34.35
C GLN A 63 -9.87 -10.78 -34.17
N ALA A 64 -10.86 -9.97 -33.77
CA ALA A 64 -10.64 -8.59 -33.39
C ALA A 64 -10.01 -8.51 -31.99
N LEU A 65 -9.01 -7.64 -31.85
CA LEU A 65 -8.21 -7.42 -30.67
C LEU A 65 -8.31 -5.95 -30.24
N ARG A 66 -8.49 -5.73 -28.95
CA ARG A 66 -8.34 -4.40 -28.35
C ARG A 66 -7.44 -4.50 -27.13
N PHE A 67 -6.33 -3.78 -27.16
CA PHE A 67 -5.36 -3.71 -26.08
C PHE A 67 -5.47 -2.35 -25.40
N VAL A 68 -5.71 -2.36 -24.09
CA VAL A 68 -5.83 -1.15 -23.27
C VAL A 68 -4.72 -1.15 -22.22
N SER A 69 -3.78 -0.22 -22.33
CA SER A 69 -2.88 0.13 -21.23
C SER A 69 -3.59 1.07 -20.28
N LEU A 70 -3.74 0.69 -19.01
CA LEU A 70 -4.48 1.48 -18.04
C LEU A 70 -3.72 2.74 -17.64
N ASN A 71 -2.38 2.66 -17.59
CA ASN A 71 -1.46 3.77 -17.38
C ASN A 71 -0.14 3.53 -18.14
N PRO A 72 0.04 4.08 -19.34
CA PRO A 72 1.26 3.89 -20.14
C PRO A 72 2.55 4.38 -19.46
N ALA A 73 2.46 5.35 -18.55
CA ALA A 73 3.64 5.87 -17.84
C ALA A 73 4.10 4.96 -16.68
N VAL A 74 3.22 4.07 -16.20
CA VAL A 74 3.52 3.08 -15.16
C VAL A 74 3.69 1.68 -15.76
N ASP A 75 3.07 1.40 -16.91
CA ASP A 75 3.26 0.21 -17.74
C ASP A 75 3.07 -1.12 -17.02
N ALA A 76 2.09 -1.16 -16.11
CA ALA A 76 1.90 -2.29 -15.19
C ALA A 76 0.68 -3.16 -15.52
N TRP A 77 -0.49 -2.56 -15.76
CA TRP A 77 -1.74 -3.28 -15.96
C TRP A 77 -2.38 -2.98 -17.31
N PHE A 78 -2.86 -4.04 -17.94
CA PHE A 78 -3.44 -4.01 -19.27
C PHE A 78 -4.72 -4.85 -19.33
N LEU A 79 -5.63 -4.45 -20.20
CA LEU A 79 -6.72 -5.30 -20.64
C LEU A 79 -6.52 -5.70 -22.09
N LEU A 80 -6.60 -7.00 -22.35
CA LEU A 80 -6.73 -7.52 -23.70
C LEU A 80 -8.18 -7.96 -23.88
N GLU A 81 -8.86 -7.44 -24.89
CA GLU A 81 -10.16 -7.92 -25.34
C GLU A 81 -9.98 -8.72 -26.64
N THR A 82 -10.51 -9.92 -26.67
CA THR A 82 -10.51 -10.81 -27.84
C THR A 82 -11.93 -11.06 -28.29
N ARG A 83 -12.23 -10.87 -29.57
CA ARG A 83 -13.56 -11.11 -30.13
C ARG A 83 -13.46 -11.97 -31.40
N PRO A 84 -13.84 -13.26 -31.34
CA PRO A 84 -13.70 -14.19 -32.47
C PRO A 84 -14.46 -13.75 -33.73
N GLU A 85 -15.63 -13.13 -33.59
CA GLU A 85 -16.49 -12.65 -34.68
C GLU A 85 -17.16 -11.33 -34.26
N ALA A 86 -17.51 -10.46 -35.20
CA ALA A 86 -18.03 -9.10 -34.91
C ALA A 86 -19.19 -9.08 -33.89
N ASP A 87 -20.10 -10.06 -33.98
CA ASP A 87 -21.29 -10.19 -33.13
C ASP A 87 -21.07 -11.04 -31.86
N ALA A 88 -19.90 -11.68 -31.73
CA ALA A 88 -19.57 -12.46 -30.55
C ALA A 88 -19.30 -11.55 -29.33
N ARG A 89 -19.66 -12.04 -28.14
CA ARG A 89 -19.31 -11.36 -26.89
C ARG A 89 -17.80 -11.31 -26.73
N ALA A 90 -17.24 -10.11 -26.58
CA ALA A 90 -15.83 -9.93 -26.30
C ALA A 90 -15.44 -10.62 -24.97
N GLN A 91 -14.30 -11.30 -24.98
CA GLN A 91 -13.68 -11.84 -23.77
C GLN A 91 -12.56 -10.91 -23.33
N THR A 92 -12.60 -10.48 -22.08
CA THR A 92 -11.58 -9.58 -21.51
C THR A 92 -10.60 -10.35 -20.62
N TRP A 93 -9.32 -10.01 -20.70
CA TRP A 93 -8.22 -10.65 -20.00
C TRP A 93 -7.39 -9.57 -19.28
N HIS A 94 -7.26 -9.67 -17.96
CA HIS A 94 -6.46 -8.72 -17.17
C HIS A 94 -5.01 -9.21 -17.11
N ILE A 95 -4.12 -8.50 -17.79
CA ILE A 95 -2.70 -8.84 -17.93
C ILE A 95 -1.86 -7.89 -17.06
N GLU A 96 -0.87 -8.44 -16.37
CA GLU A 96 0.11 -7.69 -15.59
C GLU A 96 1.53 -7.85 -16.17
N ASN A 97 2.20 -6.71 -16.32
CA ASN A 97 3.66 -6.62 -16.33
C ASN A 97 4.14 -6.68 -14.87
N PRO A 98 4.78 -7.78 -14.43
CA PRO A 98 5.08 -7.99 -13.02
C PRO A 98 6.21 -7.09 -12.48
N ASP A 99 7.05 -6.55 -13.36
CA ASP A 99 8.18 -5.70 -12.99
C ASP A 99 8.38 -4.53 -13.97
N PRO A 100 7.52 -3.49 -13.90
CA PRO A 100 7.57 -2.34 -14.80
C PRO A 100 8.83 -1.47 -14.67
N ALA A 101 9.66 -1.70 -13.64
CA ALA A 101 10.92 -1.00 -13.48
C ALA A 101 12.02 -1.58 -14.40
N ALA A 102 11.96 -2.88 -14.69
CA ALA A 102 12.97 -3.60 -15.49
C ALA A 102 12.43 -4.10 -16.85
N GLN A 103 11.12 -4.04 -17.07
CA GLN A 103 10.44 -4.56 -18.25
C GLN A 103 9.42 -3.56 -18.78
N SER A 104 9.32 -3.43 -20.11
CA SER A 104 8.22 -2.72 -20.78
C SER A 104 7.38 -3.62 -21.67
N VAL A 105 6.12 -3.23 -21.89
CA VAL A 105 5.16 -3.93 -22.73
C VAL A 105 4.56 -2.98 -23.76
N ALA A 106 4.64 -3.37 -25.03
CA ALA A 106 3.97 -2.67 -26.12
C ALA A 106 3.03 -3.62 -26.88
N PHE A 107 1.99 -3.06 -27.50
CA PHE A 107 1.16 -3.80 -28.44
C PHE A 107 1.39 -3.25 -29.85
N GLU A 108 1.87 -4.12 -30.74
CA GLU A 108 1.95 -3.85 -32.16
C GLU A 108 0.61 -4.25 -32.78
N GLY A 109 -0.14 -3.29 -33.35
CA GLY A 109 -1.47 -3.51 -33.93
C GLY A 109 -1.50 -3.65 -35.47
N GLY A 110 -0.34 -3.76 -36.12
CA GLY A 110 -0.24 -3.81 -37.59
C GLY A 110 -0.58 -5.17 -38.20
N ALA A 111 -0.06 -5.45 -39.40
CA ALA A 111 -0.34 -6.67 -40.16
C ALA A 111 0.09 -7.99 -39.47
N SER A 112 0.86 -7.92 -38.38
CA SER A 112 1.06 -9.03 -37.48
C SER A 112 0.94 -8.47 -36.07
N PRO A 113 -0.23 -8.60 -35.43
CA PRO A 113 -0.39 -8.09 -34.09
C PRO A 113 0.44 -8.91 -33.09
N ALA A 114 1.01 -8.27 -32.07
CA ALA A 114 1.68 -8.97 -30.96
C ALA A 114 1.88 -8.08 -29.73
N LEU A 115 1.99 -8.73 -28.57
CA LEU A 115 2.61 -8.14 -27.39
C LEU A 115 4.12 -8.23 -27.53
N ILE A 116 4.80 -7.10 -27.42
CA ILE A 116 6.26 -7.00 -27.38
C ILE A 116 6.66 -6.72 -25.96
N VAL A 117 7.33 -7.69 -25.34
CA VAL A 117 7.90 -7.56 -24.00
C VAL A 117 9.38 -7.29 -24.13
N THR A 118 9.84 -6.14 -23.65
CA THR A 118 11.25 -5.77 -23.66
C THR A 118 11.80 -5.82 -22.25
N ALA A 119 12.76 -6.71 -22.00
CA ALA A 119 13.44 -6.83 -20.70
C ALA A 119 14.92 -7.13 -20.94
N ASN A 120 15.82 -6.47 -20.19
CA ASN A 120 17.28 -6.65 -20.30
C ASN A 120 17.81 -6.54 -21.74
N GLY A 121 17.29 -5.60 -22.52
CA GLY A 121 17.65 -5.40 -23.93
C GLY A 121 17.16 -6.49 -24.90
N ARG A 122 16.44 -7.51 -24.41
CA ARG A 122 15.84 -8.57 -25.23
C ARG A 122 14.36 -8.31 -25.45
N GLN A 123 13.93 -8.40 -26.70
CA GLN A 123 12.52 -8.36 -27.07
C GLN A 123 11.96 -9.78 -27.22
N THR A 124 10.81 -10.02 -26.58
CA THR A 124 10.03 -11.25 -26.70
C THR A 124 8.69 -10.91 -27.32
N ARG A 125 8.39 -11.53 -28.46
CA ARG A 125 7.11 -11.39 -29.16
C ARG A 125 6.13 -12.45 -28.67
N CYS A 126 4.92 -12.06 -28.33
CA CYS A 126 3.91 -12.94 -27.77
C CYS A 126 2.52 -12.67 -28.35
N THR A 127 1.82 -13.74 -28.73
CA THR A 127 0.45 -13.70 -29.27
C THR A 127 -0.43 -14.64 -28.46
N PRO A 128 -0.79 -14.31 -27.20
CA PRO A 128 -1.50 -15.22 -26.31
C PRO A 128 -2.93 -15.55 -26.78
N TRP A 129 -3.44 -14.79 -27.75
CA TRP A 129 -4.71 -15.04 -28.45
C TRP A 129 -4.63 -16.03 -29.62
N ALA A 130 -3.43 -16.41 -30.06
CA ALA A 130 -3.24 -17.41 -31.12
C ALA A 130 -3.89 -18.76 -30.76
N ASP A 131 -4.07 -19.61 -31.78
CA ASP A 131 -4.69 -20.94 -31.64
C ASP A 131 -6.06 -20.89 -30.92
N GLY A 132 -6.89 -19.92 -31.28
CA GLY A 132 -8.20 -19.72 -30.65
C GLY A 132 -8.12 -19.33 -29.16
N SER A 133 -7.11 -18.55 -28.79
CA SER A 133 -6.86 -18.11 -27.41
C SER A 133 -6.56 -19.24 -26.43
N ALA A 134 -6.01 -20.37 -26.91
CA ALA A 134 -5.74 -21.55 -26.09
C ALA A 134 -4.87 -21.24 -24.86
N ALA A 135 -3.82 -20.41 -25.01
CA ALA A 135 -2.95 -20.01 -23.92
C ALA A 135 -3.68 -19.18 -22.84
N LEU A 136 -4.51 -18.22 -23.25
CA LEU A 136 -5.32 -17.41 -22.34
C LEU A 136 -6.35 -18.27 -21.58
N VAL A 137 -7.03 -19.18 -22.28
CA VAL A 137 -8.01 -20.11 -21.68
C VAL A 137 -7.32 -21.06 -20.70
N ALA A 138 -6.15 -21.60 -21.05
CA ALA A 138 -5.37 -22.46 -20.16
C ALA A 138 -4.91 -21.71 -18.90
N ALA A 139 -4.37 -20.50 -19.07
CA ALA A 139 -3.97 -19.64 -17.95
C ALA A 139 -5.15 -19.33 -17.02
N ARG A 140 -6.33 -19.03 -17.57
CA ARG A 140 -7.56 -18.79 -16.79
C ARG A 140 -8.02 -20.02 -16.01
N LYS A 141 -7.87 -21.22 -16.58
CA LYS A 141 -8.26 -22.50 -15.96
C LYS A 141 -7.24 -23.04 -14.96
N SER A 142 -6.04 -22.46 -14.87
CA SER A 142 -4.95 -22.96 -14.01
C SER A 142 -5.26 -22.90 -12.50
N GLY A 143 -6.20 -22.04 -12.09
CA GLY A 143 -6.49 -21.78 -10.67
C GLY A 143 -5.45 -20.92 -9.95
N LEU A 144 -4.36 -20.53 -10.63
CA LEU A 144 -3.33 -19.63 -10.08
C LEU A 144 -3.84 -18.19 -10.09
N ALA A 145 -3.65 -17.45 -8.98
CA ALA A 145 -3.95 -16.01 -8.91
C ALA A 145 -3.17 -15.22 -9.98
N TYR A 146 -1.89 -15.55 -10.15
CA TYR A 146 -1.00 -15.05 -11.19
C TYR A 146 -0.64 -16.22 -12.12
N ALA A 147 -1.36 -16.37 -13.24
CA ALA A 147 -1.10 -17.43 -14.19
C ALA A 147 -0.10 -16.97 -15.27
N PRO A 148 1.00 -17.70 -15.50
CA PRO A 148 2.04 -17.26 -16.44
C PRO A 148 1.51 -17.20 -17.87
N LEU A 149 1.87 -16.12 -18.57
CA LEU A 149 1.69 -15.92 -20.01
C LEU A 149 3.04 -15.59 -20.65
N CYS A 150 3.16 -15.78 -21.95
CA CYS A 150 4.34 -15.36 -22.73
C CYS A 150 5.66 -15.91 -22.17
N GLY A 151 5.70 -17.22 -21.84
CA GLY A 151 6.87 -17.84 -21.25
C GLY A 151 7.18 -17.38 -19.82
N GLY A 152 6.20 -16.82 -19.11
CA GLY A 152 6.34 -16.30 -17.75
C GLY A 152 6.74 -14.82 -17.68
N ALA A 153 6.88 -14.14 -18.81
CA ALA A 153 7.20 -12.70 -18.85
C ALA A 153 6.04 -11.81 -18.40
N LEU A 154 4.79 -12.29 -18.58
CA LEU A 154 3.57 -11.60 -18.15
C LEU A 154 2.71 -12.54 -17.31
N TYR A 155 1.77 -11.98 -16.55
CA TYR A 155 0.77 -12.76 -15.83
C TYR A 155 -0.65 -12.42 -16.29
N LEU A 156 -1.47 -13.45 -16.47
CA LEU A 156 -2.92 -13.30 -16.39
C LEU A 156 -3.33 -13.28 -14.92
N ARG A 157 -4.07 -12.24 -14.52
CA ARG A 157 -4.65 -12.14 -13.17
C ARG A 157 -5.99 -12.87 -13.14
N ASN A 158 -6.08 -13.93 -12.35
CA ASN A 158 -7.32 -14.71 -12.18
C ASN A 158 -8.02 -14.36 -10.88
N ARG A 159 -9.35 -14.24 -10.94
CA ARG A 159 -10.15 -14.05 -9.74
C ARG A 159 -9.99 -15.26 -8.83
N VAL A 160 -9.64 -15.00 -7.58
CA VAL A 160 -9.54 -15.98 -6.50
C VAL A 160 -10.28 -15.44 -5.28
N SER A 161 -10.72 -16.33 -4.39
CA SER A 161 -11.26 -15.91 -3.10
C SER A 161 -10.12 -15.55 -2.17
N GLY A 162 -10.12 -14.32 -1.66
CA GLY A 162 -9.20 -13.90 -0.62
C GLY A 162 -9.43 -14.69 0.67
N ALA A 163 -8.37 -14.97 1.41
CA ALA A 163 -8.50 -15.49 2.76
C ALA A 163 -9.26 -14.51 3.63
N ARG A 164 -10.10 -15.04 4.50
CA ARG A 164 -10.71 -14.35 5.64
C ARG A 164 -10.26 -15.08 6.89
N THR A 165 -9.97 -14.38 7.97
CA THR A 165 -9.78 -15.05 9.26
C THR A 165 -11.14 -15.55 9.75
N ASP A 166 -11.18 -16.64 10.52
CA ASP A 166 -12.44 -17.16 11.10
C ASP A 166 -13.16 -16.08 11.94
N LEU A 167 -12.38 -15.16 12.53
CA LEU A 167 -12.88 -14.02 13.30
C LEU A 167 -13.53 -12.95 12.41
N GLU A 168 -12.94 -12.65 11.24
CA GLU A 168 -13.51 -11.71 10.28
C GLU A 168 -14.76 -12.28 9.61
N ALA A 169 -14.77 -13.57 9.28
CA ALA A 169 -15.93 -14.25 8.70
C ALA A 169 -17.10 -14.31 9.71
N THR A 170 -16.82 -14.58 10.99
CA THR A 170 -17.83 -14.58 12.06
C THR A 170 -18.35 -13.17 12.35
N ALA A 171 -17.48 -12.16 12.38
CA ALA A 171 -17.88 -10.77 12.58
C ALA A 171 -18.65 -10.17 11.40
N GLU A 172 -18.30 -10.49 10.14
CA GLU A 172 -19.06 -10.11 8.93
C GLU A 172 -20.43 -10.80 8.89
N PHE A 173 -20.49 -12.10 9.15
CA PHE A 173 -21.76 -12.85 9.20
C PHE A 173 -22.71 -12.31 10.28
N LEU A 174 -22.18 -12.04 11.48
CA LEU A 174 -22.95 -11.44 12.58
C LEU A 174 -23.39 -10.00 12.24
N ARG A 175 -22.56 -9.19 11.57
CA ARG A 175 -22.92 -7.81 11.16
C ARG A 175 -23.96 -7.75 10.05
N ASP A 176 -23.89 -8.65 9.08
CA ASP A 176 -24.77 -8.65 7.92
C ASP A 176 -26.16 -9.22 8.23
N ASN A 177 -26.33 -9.91 9.38
CA ASN A 177 -27.58 -10.59 9.72
C ASN A 177 -28.14 -10.28 11.13
N ILE A 178 -27.37 -9.68 12.05
CA ILE A 178 -27.81 -9.45 13.44
C ILE A 178 -27.25 -8.12 13.98
N TRP A 179 -28.13 -7.22 14.44
CA TRP A 179 -27.70 -5.99 15.13
C TRP A 179 -27.20 -6.34 16.54
N GLY A 180 -25.88 -6.28 16.76
CA GLY A 180 -25.27 -6.36 18.11
C GLY A 180 -24.54 -7.66 18.48
N GLY A 181 -23.63 -8.16 17.63
CA GLY A 181 -22.80 -9.34 17.94
C GLY A 181 -21.48 -9.03 18.63
N GLU A 182 -21.48 -8.83 19.96
CA GLU A 182 -20.30 -8.95 20.82
C GLU A 182 -19.85 -10.42 20.93
N SER A 183 -18.55 -10.72 20.77
CA SER A 183 -17.83 -11.83 21.44
C SER A 183 -16.46 -12.21 20.84
N ILE A 184 -15.60 -11.25 20.44
CA ILE A 184 -14.19 -11.54 20.05
C ILE A 184 -13.16 -10.67 20.81
N VAL A 185 -13.60 -9.85 21.77
CA VAL A 185 -12.69 -9.01 22.56
C VAL A 185 -12.08 -9.75 23.76
N ARG A 186 -12.72 -10.83 24.27
CA ARG A 186 -12.28 -11.48 25.53
C ARG A 186 -11.02 -12.33 25.42
N PHE A 187 -10.75 -12.98 24.29
CA PHE A 187 -9.55 -13.83 24.17
C PHE A 187 -8.26 -12.99 24.14
N VAL A 188 -8.27 -11.84 23.46
CA VAL A 188 -7.11 -10.93 23.46
C VAL A 188 -6.94 -10.28 24.83
N ARG A 189 -8.04 -9.97 25.54
CA ARG A 189 -8.00 -9.28 26.84
C ARG A 189 -7.41 -10.11 27.97
N ASP A 190 -7.81 -11.38 28.09
CA ASP A 190 -7.56 -12.17 29.30
C ASP A 190 -6.20 -12.90 29.31
N THR A 191 -5.52 -12.99 28.16
CA THR A 191 -4.18 -13.62 28.06
C THR A 191 -3.05 -12.63 27.75
N PHE A 192 -3.33 -11.48 27.11
CA PHE A 192 -2.27 -10.54 26.68
C PHE A 192 -2.20 -9.20 27.43
N PHE A 193 -3.21 -8.79 28.21
CA PHE A 193 -3.21 -7.48 28.89
C PHE A 193 -3.02 -7.55 30.41
N ARG A 194 -2.25 -8.51 30.92
CA ARG A 194 -1.72 -8.42 32.29
C ARG A 194 -0.46 -7.54 32.30
N ASP A 195 -0.64 -6.25 32.02
CA ASP A 195 0.39 -5.23 32.23
C ASP A 195 0.51 -4.91 33.71
N SER A 196 1.26 -5.74 34.43
CA SER A 196 1.93 -5.32 35.66
C SER A 196 3.03 -6.31 35.96
N GLN A 197 4.28 -5.97 35.66
CA GLN A 197 5.40 -5.91 36.63
C GLN A 197 6.57 -5.17 35.95
N ILE A 198 6.97 -4.04 36.53
CA ILE A 198 8.18 -3.30 36.14
C ILE A 198 9.32 -3.89 36.97
N GLU A 199 10.24 -4.60 36.33
CA GLU A 199 11.57 -4.82 36.89
C GLU A 199 12.58 -4.02 36.07
N THR A 200 13.09 -2.94 36.67
CA THR A 200 14.15 -2.11 36.10
C THR A 200 15.47 -2.86 36.16
N GLY A 201 16.08 -3.12 35.01
CA GLY A 201 17.47 -3.59 34.87
C GLY A 201 18.38 -2.47 34.39
N GLU A 202 19.70 -2.65 34.57
CA GLU A 202 20.71 -1.71 34.04
C GLU A 202 20.69 -1.66 32.51
N ALA A 203 21.03 -0.48 31.97
CA ALA A 203 20.89 -0.15 30.56
C ALA A 203 21.74 -1.03 29.63
N LEU A 204 21.16 -1.40 28.49
CA LEU A 204 21.87 -2.04 27.39
C LEU A 204 22.34 -0.99 26.39
N ALA A 205 23.50 -1.27 25.77
CA ALA A 205 24.24 -0.34 24.94
C ALA A 205 23.38 0.38 23.90
N THR A 206 23.50 1.71 23.90
CA THR A 206 22.79 2.66 23.04
C THR A 206 23.28 2.63 21.59
N GLY A 207 22.37 2.51 20.63
CA GLY A 207 22.57 3.01 19.26
C GLY A 207 22.34 4.53 19.24
N GLY A 208 23.38 5.31 18.90
CA GLY A 208 23.52 6.73 19.25
C GLY A 208 23.13 7.78 18.18
N PRO A 209 23.58 9.04 18.35
CA PRO A 209 23.53 10.13 17.35
C PRO A 209 24.49 9.94 16.17
N ASP A 210 24.71 8.67 15.79
CA ASP A 210 25.95 8.04 15.29
C ASP A 210 27.07 8.06 16.38
N GLY A 211 27.92 7.06 16.58
CA GLY A 211 28.71 6.40 15.55
C GLY A 211 28.07 5.20 14.87
N PRO A 212 28.68 4.78 13.75
CA PRO A 212 28.01 4.35 12.53
C PRO A 212 27.03 3.21 12.76
N GLY A 213 25.77 3.25 12.32
CA GLY A 213 25.09 4.28 11.55
C GLY A 213 23.83 3.68 10.92
N GLY A 214 22.73 4.43 11.00
CA GLY A 214 21.71 4.37 9.94
C GLY A 214 20.25 4.24 10.35
N GLY A 215 19.86 4.47 11.62
CA GLY A 215 18.46 4.49 12.05
C GLY A 215 17.84 5.89 12.11
N PRO A 216 16.52 6.01 12.37
CA PRO A 216 15.87 7.30 12.63
C PRO A 216 16.35 7.94 13.95
N ALA A 217 15.99 9.20 14.18
CA ALA A 217 16.26 9.86 15.47
C ALA A 217 15.45 9.17 16.60
N PRO A 218 16.05 8.96 17.79
CA PRO A 218 15.33 8.37 18.93
C PRO A 218 14.23 9.30 19.42
N MET A 219 13.27 8.73 20.16
CA MET A 219 12.18 9.50 20.78
C MET A 219 12.73 10.65 21.64
N ILE A 220 12.16 11.85 21.50
CA ILE A 220 12.37 12.97 22.41
C ILE A 220 11.65 12.62 23.73
N ALA A 221 12.43 12.13 24.69
CA ALA A 221 11.96 11.55 25.94
C ALA A 221 12.28 12.43 27.16
N ARG A 222 11.55 12.26 28.27
CA ARG A 222 11.80 12.97 29.54
C ARG A 222 13.20 12.70 30.11
N SER A 223 13.73 11.51 29.84
CA SER A 223 15.01 11.03 30.34
C SER A 223 16.04 10.96 29.22
N ALA A 224 17.29 11.26 29.56
CA ALA A 224 18.43 11.07 28.68
C ALA A 224 18.54 9.61 28.20
N PRO A 225 19.11 9.35 27.01
CA PRO A 225 19.22 8.02 26.40
C PRO A 225 19.68 6.87 27.31
N ASP A 226 20.68 7.12 28.15
CA ASP A 226 21.31 6.21 29.11
C ASP A 226 20.47 5.96 30.36
N LYS A 227 19.46 6.81 30.61
CA LYS A 227 18.57 6.76 31.78
C LYS A 227 17.15 6.32 31.43
N ARG A 228 16.94 5.82 30.20
CA ARG A 228 15.61 5.41 29.77
C ARG A 228 15.21 4.09 30.42
N PRO A 229 13.96 3.95 30.89
CA PRO A 229 13.50 2.69 31.44
C PRO A 229 13.62 1.55 30.44
N VAL A 230 14.18 0.43 30.88
CA VAL A 230 14.17 -0.84 30.15
C VAL A 230 12.96 -1.64 30.59
N VAL A 231 12.07 -1.97 29.65
CA VAL A 231 10.82 -2.69 29.93
C VAL A 231 10.81 -4.06 29.26
N PRO A 232 10.08 -5.04 29.83
CA PRO A 232 9.72 -6.24 29.09
C PRO A 232 8.82 -5.87 27.89
N THR A 233 8.99 -6.58 26.78
CA THR A 233 8.25 -6.33 25.53
C THR A 233 7.63 -7.59 24.96
N LEU A 234 6.48 -7.44 24.32
CA LEU A 234 5.83 -8.45 23.48
C LEU A 234 6.29 -8.34 22.01
N LEU A 235 7.38 -7.64 21.72
CA LEU A 235 7.88 -7.55 20.34
C LEU A 235 8.44 -8.91 19.92
N ASP A 236 7.90 -9.49 18.84
CA ASP A 236 8.32 -10.80 18.31
C ASP A 236 9.28 -10.66 17.10
N ILE A 237 10.17 -9.66 17.20
CA ILE A 237 11.19 -9.35 16.21
C ILE A 237 12.56 -9.41 16.90
N ALA A 238 13.49 -10.16 16.33
CA ALA A 238 14.87 -10.23 16.82
C ALA A 238 15.62 -8.92 16.55
N LEU A 239 16.36 -8.43 17.55
CA LEU A 239 17.03 -7.14 17.53
C LEU A 239 18.51 -7.29 17.87
N ASP A 240 19.33 -6.47 17.21
CA ASP A 240 20.75 -6.35 17.53
C ASP A 240 20.93 -5.31 18.65
N GLY A 241 21.72 -5.66 19.68
CA GLY A 241 22.03 -4.75 20.80
C GLY A 241 20.99 -4.69 21.91
N ALA A 242 19.92 -5.49 21.85
CA ALA A 242 18.94 -5.66 22.93
C ALA A 242 18.99 -7.07 23.52
N GLU A 243 18.71 -7.20 24.82
CA GLU A 243 18.43 -8.49 25.43
C GLU A 243 17.08 -9.01 24.92
N PRO A 244 16.93 -10.32 24.68
CA PRO A 244 15.67 -10.89 24.22
C PRO A 244 14.49 -10.48 25.10
N GLY A 245 13.46 -9.89 24.49
CA GLY A 245 12.23 -9.47 25.16
C GLY A 245 12.38 -8.22 26.05
N ARG A 246 13.48 -7.48 25.97
CA ARG A 246 13.68 -6.23 26.72
C ARG A 246 14.13 -5.10 25.81
N MET A 247 13.55 -3.91 25.99
CA MET A 247 13.94 -2.72 25.22
C MET A 247 13.94 -1.48 26.11
N ALA A 248 14.97 -0.63 25.94
CA ALA A 248 14.93 0.73 26.47
C ALA A 248 13.91 1.57 25.68
N LEU A 249 12.98 2.21 26.38
CA LEU A 249 11.90 2.98 25.77
C LEU A 249 12.44 4.10 24.87
N GLY A 250 11.87 4.28 23.69
CA GLY A 250 12.20 5.35 22.76
C GLY A 250 13.46 5.16 21.93
N GLN A 251 14.22 4.08 22.15
CA GLN A 251 15.46 3.79 21.43
C GLN A 251 15.22 2.91 20.20
N TRP A 252 15.97 3.18 19.13
CA TRP A 252 15.95 2.36 17.92
C TRP A 252 17.00 1.26 17.98
N TYR A 253 16.57 0.04 17.66
CA TYR A 253 17.42 -1.14 17.55
C TYR A 253 17.36 -1.67 16.12
N PRO A 254 18.50 -2.00 15.48
CA PRO A 254 18.49 -2.68 14.20
C PRO A 254 17.78 -4.04 14.30
N VAL A 255 16.99 -4.39 13.29
CA VAL A 255 16.39 -5.72 13.18
C VAL A 255 17.43 -6.71 12.68
N SER A 256 17.65 -7.78 13.43
CA SER A 256 18.64 -8.80 13.10
C SER A 256 18.35 -9.42 11.73
N GLY A 257 19.35 -9.42 10.85
CA GLY A 257 19.25 -10.03 9.51
C GLY A 257 18.52 -9.17 8.46
N LEU A 258 18.07 -7.96 8.80
CA LEU A 258 17.40 -7.04 7.87
C LEU A 258 18.00 -5.62 7.92
N PRO A 259 19.15 -5.40 7.25
CA PRO A 259 19.82 -4.09 7.25
C PRO A 259 18.93 -2.97 6.72
N GLY A 260 18.85 -1.86 7.47
CA GLY A 260 17.99 -0.71 7.14
C GLY A 260 16.59 -0.79 7.73
N ILE A 261 16.29 -1.83 8.53
CA ILE A 261 15.05 -1.93 9.31
C ILE A 261 15.38 -1.81 10.79
N PHE A 262 14.60 -1.01 11.51
CA PHE A 262 14.80 -0.73 12.93
C PHE A 262 13.49 -0.88 13.69
N ALA A 263 13.54 -1.28 14.95
CA ALA A 263 12.39 -1.34 15.83
C ALA A 263 12.60 -0.50 17.10
N SER A 264 11.51 0.01 17.67
CA SER A 264 11.51 0.73 18.94
C SER A 264 10.26 0.39 19.74
N ALA A 265 10.37 0.39 21.06
CA ALA A 265 9.25 0.32 21.99
C ALA A 265 9.03 1.69 22.63
N PHE A 266 7.78 2.07 22.94
CA PHE A 266 7.47 3.33 23.60
C PHE A 266 6.35 3.20 24.61
N GLN A 267 6.31 4.17 25.53
CA GLN A 267 5.15 4.48 26.34
C GLN A 267 4.91 6.00 26.28
N PRO A 268 3.70 6.49 25.98
CA PRO A 268 3.47 7.92 25.81
C PRO A 268 3.80 8.78 27.04
N ARG A 269 3.77 8.22 28.26
CA ARG A 269 4.21 8.92 29.48
C ARG A 269 5.68 9.34 29.46
N GLU A 270 6.54 8.61 28.74
CA GLU A 270 7.97 8.89 28.67
C GLU A 270 8.32 9.98 27.65
N ILE A 271 7.34 10.49 26.90
CA ILE A 271 7.52 11.61 25.98
C ILE A 271 7.84 12.88 26.78
N ALA A 272 8.84 13.64 26.31
CA ALA A 272 9.28 14.87 26.95
C ALA A 272 8.15 15.91 27.08
N PRO A 273 8.06 16.68 28.18
CA PRO A 273 6.99 17.66 28.37
C PRO A 273 6.91 18.68 27.23
N GLU A 274 8.06 19.12 26.70
CA GLU A 274 8.13 20.08 25.59
C GLU A 274 7.49 19.58 24.29
N VAL A 275 7.34 18.26 24.11
CA VAL A 275 6.60 17.68 22.99
C VAL A 275 5.11 17.59 23.31
N LEU A 276 4.76 17.15 24.52
CA LEU A 276 3.35 17.02 24.95
C LEU A 276 2.64 18.38 25.01
N ASP A 277 3.34 19.39 25.51
CA ASP A 277 2.89 20.79 25.63
C ASP A 277 3.31 21.65 24.43
N GLY A 278 3.94 21.03 23.43
CA GLY A 278 4.41 21.68 22.21
C GLY A 278 3.29 22.12 21.27
N PRO A 279 3.64 22.75 20.13
CA PRO A 279 2.67 23.31 19.18
C PRO A 279 1.67 22.26 18.65
N GLY A 280 0.50 22.75 18.23
CA GLY A 280 -0.66 21.94 17.85
C GLY A 280 -1.59 21.63 19.02
N LYS A 281 -2.82 21.22 18.72
CA LYS A 281 -3.85 20.90 19.74
C LYS A 281 -3.99 19.39 19.88
N THR A 282 -3.82 18.88 21.10
CA THR A 282 -4.08 17.47 21.47
C THR A 282 -4.85 17.40 22.78
N ASN A 283 -5.60 16.33 23.00
CA ASN A 283 -6.14 16.01 24.31
C ASN A 283 -5.00 15.54 25.22
N ARG A 284 -5.18 15.70 26.54
CA ARG A 284 -4.23 15.17 27.53
C ARG A 284 -4.28 13.64 27.53
N LEU A 285 -3.13 13.03 27.77
CA LEU A 285 -3.04 11.58 27.95
C LEU A 285 -3.75 11.17 29.23
N ASP A 286 -4.60 10.15 29.14
CA ASP A 286 -5.15 9.50 30.33
C ASP A 286 -4.16 8.48 30.95
N SER A 287 -4.48 7.95 32.13
CA SER A 287 -3.61 7.04 32.86
C SER A 287 -3.37 5.68 32.18
N ILE A 288 -4.24 5.29 31.25
CA ILE A 288 -4.17 4.02 30.53
C ILE A 288 -3.29 4.20 29.30
N GLU A 289 -3.64 5.12 28.39
CA GLU A 289 -2.85 5.32 27.16
C GLU A 289 -1.45 5.88 27.46
N ALA A 290 -1.27 6.61 28.57
CA ALA A 290 0.04 7.06 28.99
C ALA A 290 1.01 5.89 29.32
N ARG A 291 0.49 4.77 29.83
CA ARG A 291 1.29 3.61 30.25
C ARG A 291 1.34 2.50 29.21
N ALA A 292 0.47 2.57 28.20
CA ALA A 292 0.36 1.57 27.15
C ALA A 292 1.69 1.42 26.39
N THR A 293 2.19 0.19 26.32
CA THR A 293 3.38 -0.12 25.52
C THR A 293 2.97 -0.29 24.07
N GLY A 294 3.61 0.48 23.19
CA GLY A 294 3.48 0.34 21.74
C GLY A 294 4.83 0.09 21.08
N TYR A 295 4.78 -0.24 19.78
CA TYR A 295 5.96 -0.60 18.99
C TYR A 295 5.97 0.16 17.68
N LEU A 296 7.17 0.54 17.22
CA LEU A 296 7.39 1.14 15.92
C LEU A 296 8.40 0.30 15.14
N VAL A 297 8.22 0.21 13.82
CA VAL A 297 9.20 -0.35 12.87
C VAL A 297 9.48 0.69 11.79
N ALA A 298 10.75 1.01 11.57
CA ALA A 298 11.20 1.97 10.57
C ALA A 298 11.89 1.28 9.40
N PHE A 299 11.60 1.75 8.20
CA PHE A 299 12.20 1.28 6.94
C PHE A 299 12.99 2.43 6.29
N ASP A 300 14.28 2.22 6.04
CA ASP A 300 15.13 3.17 5.29
C ASP A 300 14.74 3.19 3.81
N LEU A 301 14.10 4.27 3.37
CA LEU A 301 13.62 4.43 1.98
C LEU A 301 14.77 4.61 0.97
N GLY A 302 16.02 4.77 1.43
CA GLY A 302 17.20 4.66 0.60
C GLY A 302 17.49 3.22 0.16
N ARG A 303 17.02 2.22 0.91
CA ARG A 303 17.26 0.79 0.67
C ARG A 303 16.05 0.03 0.18
N PHE A 304 14.86 0.57 0.42
CA PHE A 304 13.61 -0.13 0.16
C PHE A 304 12.65 0.68 -0.71
N ASP A 305 11.94 -0.03 -1.57
CA ASP A 305 10.74 0.43 -2.25
C ASP A 305 9.50 0.00 -1.48
N ILE A 306 8.41 0.75 -1.69
CA ILE A 306 7.09 0.43 -1.16
C ILE A 306 6.17 0.14 -2.33
N GLY A 307 5.32 -0.86 -2.18
CA GLY A 307 4.18 -1.07 -3.04
C GLY A 307 2.90 -1.25 -2.24
N PHE A 308 1.79 -1.26 -2.97
CA PHE A 308 0.45 -1.42 -2.43
C PHE A 308 -0.30 -2.44 -3.30
N ALA A 309 -1.13 -3.27 -2.67
CA ALA A 309 -2.01 -4.19 -3.36
C ALA A 309 -3.39 -4.14 -2.71
N MET A 310 -4.43 -4.01 -3.54
CA MET A 310 -5.82 -4.04 -3.08
C MET A 310 -6.24 -5.45 -2.78
N GLY A 311 -6.97 -5.62 -1.67
CA GLY A 311 -7.59 -6.89 -1.32
C GLY A 311 -8.57 -7.37 -2.39
N THR A 312 -8.88 -8.67 -2.38
CA THR A 312 -9.87 -9.23 -3.31
C THR A 312 -11.25 -8.58 -3.15
N ASP A 313 -11.58 -8.15 -1.92
CA ASP A 313 -12.91 -7.65 -1.55
C ASP A 313 -12.84 -6.23 -0.97
N HIS A 314 -11.82 -5.93 -0.17
CA HIS A 314 -11.74 -4.70 0.62
C HIS A 314 -10.48 -3.87 0.32
N PRO A 315 -10.62 -2.52 0.29
CA PRO A 315 -11.88 -1.77 0.34
C PRO A 315 -12.69 -1.89 -0.96
N ALA A 316 -14.01 -2.09 -0.83
CA ALA A 316 -14.93 -2.11 -1.97
C ALA A 316 -15.02 -0.75 -2.70
N LEU A 317 -15.57 -0.70 -3.91
CA LEU A 317 -15.66 0.55 -4.69
C LEU A 317 -16.97 1.32 -4.48
N GLY A 318 -18.02 0.67 -3.98
CA GLY A 318 -19.34 1.27 -3.77
C GLY A 318 -19.41 2.32 -2.67
N TRP A 319 -20.61 2.83 -2.40
CA TRP A 319 -20.86 3.80 -1.34
C TRP A 319 -20.58 3.23 0.06
N SER A 320 -19.86 4.01 0.87
CA SER A 320 -19.95 3.88 2.33
C SER A 320 -21.37 4.23 2.78
N SER A 321 -21.86 3.56 3.83
CA SER A 321 -23.11 3.93 4.49
C SER A 321 -22.99 5.19 5.36
N ARG A 322 -21.78 5.68 5.64
CA ARG A 322 -21.53 6.79 6.57
C ARG A 322 -22.02 8.15 6.10
N PRO A 323 -21.72 8.62 4.87
CA PRO A 323 -22.19 9.93 4.44
C PRO A 323 -23.72 9.96 4.26
N PRO A 324 -24.38 11.12 4.49
CA PRO A 324 -25.81 11.27 4.29
C PRO A 324 -26.27 10.83 2.89
N ALA A 325 -27.48 10.32 2.76
CA ALA A 325 -28.02 9.93 1.45
C ALA A 325 -28.17 11.14 0.49
N SER A 326 -28.37 12.34 1.03
CA SER A 326 -28.57 13.59 0.27
C SER A 326 -27.38 13.99 -0.61
N ILE A 327 -26.16 13.53 -0.27
CA ILE A 327 -24.95 13.83 -1.03
C ILE A 327 -24.68 12.80 -2.15
N ARG A 328 -25.51 11.75 -2.26
CA ARG A 328 -25.34 10.66 -3.23
C ARG A 328 -26.19 10.96 -4.46
N PRO A 329 -25.58 11.29 -5.62
CA PRO A 329 -26.36 11.54 -6.83
C PRO A 329 -27.20 10.32 -7.20
N ARG A 330 -28.45 10.57 -7.62
CA ARG A 330 -29.41 9.51 -7.94
C ARG A 330 -28.85 8.62 -9.06
N GLY A 331 -28.93 7.30 -8.86
CA GLY A 331 -28.49 6.31 -9.84
C GLY A 331 -26.98 6.10 -9.92
N MET A 332 -26.18 6.79 -9.09
CA MET A 332 -24.74 6.58 -9.07
C MET A 332 -24.38 5.32 -8.26
N PRO A 333 -23.63 4.35 -8.82
CA PRO A 333 -23.38 3.06 -8.16
C PRO A 333 -22.40 3.15 -6.97
N GLY A 334 -21.48 4.11 -7.00
CA GLY A 334 -20.51 4.40 -5.94
C GLY A 334 -19.98 5.84 -6.08
N PRO A 335 -19.17 6.34 -5.13
CA PRO A 335 -18.72 7.75 -5.12
C PRO A 335 -18.02 8.18 -6.41
N ASP A 336 -17.30 7.27 -7.07
CA ASP A 336 -16.55 7.61 -8.28
C ASP A 336 -17.32 7.31 -9.58
N GLY A 337 -18.57 6.83 -9.46
CA GLY A 337 -19.38 6.36 -10.60
C GLY A 337 -19.23 4.87 -10.88
N VAL A 338 -18.47 4.13 -10.07
CA VAL A 338 -18.27 2.67 -10.16
C VAL A 338 -18.56 2.02 -8.80
N ASN A 339 -18.99 0.75 -8.80
CA ASN A 339 -19.07 -0.09 -7.59
C ASN A 339 -18.40 -1.46 -7.74
N SER A 340 -17.86 -1.75 -8.92
CA SER A 340 -17.13 -2.98 -9.24
C SER A 340 -15.82 -2.62 -9.93
N PRO A 341 -14.71 -3.34 -9.65
CA PRO A 341 -13.47 -3.20 -10.39
C PRO A 341 -13.55 -3.85 -11.78
N ASP A 342 -14.64 -4.54 -12.13
CA ASP A 342 -14.75 -5.29 -13.38
C ASP A 342 -14.39 -4.44 -14.61
N PRO A 343 -13.57 -4.98 -15.53
CA PRO A 343 -13.08 -6.36 -15.60
C PRO A 343 -11.74 -6.60 -14.87
N LEU A 344 -11.26 -5.64 -14.06
CA LEU A 344 -10.03 -5.78 -13.30
C LEU A 344 -10.16 -6.82 -12.18
N VAL A 345 -9.02 -7.42 -11.86
CA VAL A 345 -8.89 -8.48 -10.86
C VAL A 345 -7.92 -8.00 -9.78
N LEU A 346 -8.45 -7.83 -8.57
CA LEU A 346 -7.71 -7.45 -7.36
C LEU A 346 -7.38 -8.72 -6.57
N LEU A 347 -6.18 -8.80 -6.01
CA LEU A 347 -5.63 -10.08 -5.49
C LEU A 347 -5.21 -10.04 -4.02
N GLY A 348 -4.99 -8.85 -3.44
CA GLY A 348 -4.53 -8.71 -2.05
C GLY A 348 -3.22 -9.46 -1.80
N MET A 349 -2.32 -9.45 -2.79
CA MET A 349 -1.15 -10.31 -2.81
C MET A 349 -0.03 -9.69 -3.63
N VAL A 350 1.20 -9.83 -3.14
CA VAL A 350 2.41 -9.45 -3.88
C VAL A 350 2.61 -10.39 -5.06
N ASN A 351 2.97 -9.86 -6.25
CA ASN A 351 3.19 -10.71 -7.40
C ASN A 351 4.43 -11.61 -7.22
N PRO A 352 4.46 -12.83 -7.79
CA PRO A 352 5.53 -13.79 -7.53
C PRO A 352 6.92 -13.32 -7.98
N THR A 353 7.01 -12.51 -9.03
CA THR A 353 8.29 -12.00 -9.57
C THR A 353 9.01 -11.16 -8.54
N ILE A 354 8.32 -10.28 -7.82
CA ILE A 354 8.95 -9.39 -6.84
C ILE A 354 8.85 -9.91 -5.39
N ALA A 355 8.07 -10.96 -5.14
CA ALA A 355 7.86 -11.52 -3.81
C ALA A 355 9.17 -11.95 -3.12
N HIS A 356 10.16 -12.44 -3.87
CA HIS A 356 11.47 -12.82 -3.32
C HIS A 356 12.27 -11.63 -2.77
N ARG A 357 11.95 -10.40 -3.20
CA ARG A 357 12.54 -9.14 -2.69
C ARG A 357 11.79 -8.59 -1.47
N ALA A 358 10.60 -9.11 -1.17
CA ALA A 358 9.79 -8.62 -0.06
C ALA A 358 10.52 -8.86 1.27
N VAL A 359 10.59 -7.82 2.09
CA VAL A 359 11.15 -7.85 3.46
C VAL A 359 10.10 -7.60 4.52
N ALA A 360 8.96 -7.01 4.14
CA ALA A 360 7.84 -6.80 5.05
C ALA A 360 6.52 -6.68 4.31
N SER A 361 5.43 -6.93 5.03
CA SER A 361 4.09 -6.48 4.67
C SER A 361 3.37 -5.96 5.91
N PHE A 362 2.47 -5.01 5.70
CA PHE A 362 1.59 -4.51 6.75
C PHE A 362 0.22 -4.12 6.19
N ALA A 363 -0.80 -4.22 7.04
CA ALA A 363 -2.18 -3.92 6.65
C ALA A 363 -2.33 -2.47 6.16
N GLY A 364 -3.12 -2.28 5.12
CA GLY A 364 -3.34 -1.00 4.47
C GLY A 364 -4.25 -0.08 5.28
N GLY A 365 -5.44 0.21 4.73
CA GLY A 365 -6.35 1.18 5.32
C GLY A 365 -7.73 0.62 5.65
N PHE A 366 -8.64 1.53 5.98
CA PHE A 366 -10.01 1.17 6.34
C PHE A 366 -10.78 0.52 5.18
N LYS A 367 -11.65 -0.44 5.51
CA LYS A 367 -12.72 -0.90 4.59
C LYS A 367 -13.56 0.27 4.09
N ARG A 368 -14.17 0.12 2.91
CA ARG A 368 -15.01 1.15 2.30
C ARG A 368 -16.12 1.67 3.21
N GLN A 369 -16.76 0.79 3.99
CA GLN A 369 -17.78 1.18 4.96
C GLN A 369 -17.29 2.25 5.96
N HIS A 370 -16.02 2.19 6.36
CA HIS A 370 -15.42 3.14 7.30
C HIS A 370 -14.58 4.24 6.61
N GLY A 371 -14.24 4.04 5.34
CA GLY A 371 -13.45 4.96 4.53
C GLY A 371 -14.24 6.14 3.94
N ALA A 372 -15.12 6.76 4.72
CA ALA A 372 -15.83 8.00 4.39
C ALA A 372 -16.36 8.67 5.67
N PHE A 373 -16.66 9.96 5.62
CA PHE A 373 -17.03 10.74 6.80
C PHE A 373 -18.50 10.54 7.16
N LYS A 374 -18.75 10.22 8.43
CA LYS A 374 -20.11 10.18 9.00
C LYS A 374 -20.58 11.54 9.52
N PHE A 375 -19.65 12.33 10.04
CA PHE A 375 -19.93 13.59 10.74
C PHE A 375 -18.97 14.69 10.29
N GLY A 376 -19.31 15.94 10.63
CA GLY A 376 -18.53 17.11 10.25
C GLY A 376 -18.80 17.59 8.82
N ASP A 377 -18.14 18.66 8.45
CA ASP A 377 -18.19 19.28 7.12
C ASP A 377 -17.86 18.29 5.99
N MET A 378 -16.80 17.49 6.14
CA MET A 378 -16.35 16.54 5.11
C MET A 378 -17.37 15.42 4.79
N ALA A 379 -18.40 15.21 5.63
CA ALA A 379 -19.50 14.30 5.30
C ALA A 379 -20.47 14.88 4.26
N GLY A 380 -20.50 16.21 4.10
CA GLY A 380 -21.51 16.93 3.32
C GLY A 380 -21.12 17.31 1.89
N PHE A 381 -19.84 17.19 1.51
CA PHE A 381 -19.34 17.56 0.19
C PHE A 381 -18.29 16.57 -0.33
N ASN A 382 -17.84 16.72 -1.58
CA ASN A 382 -16.95 15.78 -2.28
C ASN A 382 -17.38 14.32 -2.07
N LEU A 383 -18.69 14.10 -2.18
CA LEU A 383 -19.31 12.79 -2.04
C LEU A 383 -18.94 12.08 -0.72
N GLY A 384 -18.72 12.85 0.37
CA GLY A 384 -18.45 12.33 1.71
C GLY A 384 -16.98 12.00 1.96
N HIS A 385 -16.08 12.49 1.09
CA HIS A 385 -14.62 12.25 1.13
C HIS A 385 -14.29 10.77 1.29
N HIS A 386 -14.80 9.98 0.34
CA HIS A 386 -14.45 8.58 0.26
C HIS A 386 -12.94 8.42 0.05
N TYR A 387 -12.30 7.58 0.85
CA TYR A 387 -10.85 7.42 0.82
C TYR A 387 -10.45 6.79 -0.51
N GLY A 388 -9.60 7.49 -1.26
CA GLY A 388 -9.11 7.07 -2.55
C GLY A 388 -7.97 6.07 -2.48
N PHE A 389 -7.77 5.34 -3.57
CA PHE A 389 -6.68 4.39 -3.72
C PHE A 389 -6.36 4.09 -5.18
N ILE A 390 -5.06 3.88 -5.43
CA ILE A 390 -4.44 3.60 -6.73
C ILE A 390 -3.51 2.40 -6.55
N GLU A 391 -3.64 1.39 -7.39
CA GLU A 391 -2.75 0.24 -7.46
C GLU A 391 -2.17 0.14 -8.87
N LYS A 392 -0.84 -0.03 -8.98
CA LYS A 392 -0.15 -0.20 -10.27
C LYS A 392 -0.51 0.89 -11.29
N GLY A 393 -0.61 2.12 -10.83
CA GLY A 393 -1.00 3.29 -11.64
C GLY A 393 -2.46 3.33 -12.08
N THR A 394 -3.28 2.37 -11.67
CA THR A 394 -4.71 2.29 -12.00
C THR A 394 -5.54 2.90 -10.87
N ILE A 395 -6.37 3.89 -11.22
CA ILE A 395 -7.24 4.59 -10.27
C ILE A 395 -8.48 3.74 -10.03
N LEU A 396 -8.58 3.17 -8.82
CA LEU A 396 -9.75 2.37 -8.42
C LEU A 396 -10.74 3.20 -7.61
N SER A 397 -10.25 4.21 -6.88
CA SER A 397 -11.06 5.25 -6.25
C SER A 397 -10.30 6.57 -6.22
N LYS A 398 -10.98 7.68 -6.51
CA LYS A 398 -10.31 8.98 -6.68
C LYS A 398 -9.73 9.49 -5.36
N LEU A 399 -8.54 10.08 -5.43
CA LEU A 399 -7.92 10.76 -4.30
C LEU A 399 -8.67 12.06 -4.01
N GLN A 400 -9.11 12.24 -2.77
CA GLN A 400 -9.87 13.41 -2.33
C GLN A 400 -8.94 14.43 -1.65
N PRO A 401 -9.09 15.74 -1.95
CA PRO A 401 -8.38 16.79 -1.24
C PRO A 401 -8.66 16.76 0.27
N GLY A 402 -7.68 17.20 1.06
CA GLY A 402 -7.77 17.28 2.52
C GLY A 402 -7.59 15.95 3.25
N LEU A 403 -7.31 14.84 2.54
CA LEU A 403 -7.04 13.55 3.15
C LEU A 403 -5.56 13.18 3.13
N SER A 404 -5.11 12.57 4.22
CA SER A 404 -3.78 11.99 4.32
C SER A 404 -3.58 10.87 3.32
N THR A 405 -2.53 10.98 2.52
CA THR A 405 -2.23 10.08 1.41
C THR A 405 -0.78 9.63 1.50
N LEU A 406 -0.57 8.32 1.51
CA LEU A 406 0.73 7.70 1.25
C LEU A 406 0.75 7.24 -0.20
N PHE A 407 1.72 7.71 -0.99
CA PHE A 407 1.83 7.37 -2.41
C PHE A 407 3.28 7.22 -2.87
N GLY A 408 3.46 6.44 -3.93
CA GLY A 408 4.73 6.25 -4.62
C GLY A 408 4.66 6.74 -6.06
N LEU A 409 5.77 7.31 -6.55
CA LEU A 409 5.92 7.76 -7.93
C LEU A 409 6.80 6.80 -8.74
N SER A 410 6.69 6.88 -10.06
CA SER A 410 7.48 6.07 -11.00
C SER A 410 8.99 6.33 -10.96
N ASP A 411 9.44 7.39 -10.28
CA ASP A 411 10.86 7.65 -10.01
C ASP A 411 11.37 7.01 -8.71
N GLY A 412 10.55 6.20 -8.04
CA GLY A 412 10.89 5.56 -6.76
C GLY A 412 10.67 6.45 -5.53
N SER A 413 10.19 7.68 -5.69
CA SER A 413 9.85 8.55 -4.56
C SER A 413 8.65 8.01 -3.79
N VAL A 414 8.77 7.94 -2.46
CA VAL A 414 7.66 7.64 -1.54
C VAL A 414 7.35 8.89 -0.71
N ILE A 415 6.09 9.29 -0.72
CA ILE A 415 5.63 10.58 -0.17
C ILE A 415 4.39 10.34 0.69
N MET A 416 4.33 11.03 1.83
CA MET A 416 3.14 11.12 2.66
C MET A 416 2.81 12.59 2.90
N LYS A 417 1.60 13.00 2.55
CA LYS A 417 1.10 14.37 2.77
C LYS A 417 -0.43 14.41 2.75
N THR A 418 -1.00 15.57 3.10
CA THR A 418 -2.40 15.87 2.84
C THR A 418 -2.57 16.18 1.36
N TRP A 419 -3.44 15.43 0.68
CA TRP A 419 -3.68 15.59 -0.75
C TRP A 419 -4.31 16.94 -1.05
N GLN A 420 -3.83 17.59 -2.11
CA GLN A 420 -4.36 18.84 -2.65
C GLN A 420 -4.85 18.63 -4.07
N GLU A 421 -5.78 19.45 -4.52
CA GLU A 421 -6.30 19.36 -5.91
C GLU A 421 -5.19 19.53 -6.94
N THR A 422 -4.19 20.38 -6.68
CA THR A 422 -3.02 20.57 -7.54
C THR A 422 -2.14 19.33 -7.66
N ASP A 423 -2.20 18.42 -6.68
CA ASP A 423 -1.47 17.15 -6.74
C ASP A 423 -2.04 16.21 -7.81
N ASN A 424 -3.24 16.48 -8.35
CA ASN A 424 -3.81 15.72 -9.47
C ASN A 424 -2.93 15.74 -10.73
N ALA A 425 -2.00 16.70 -10.85
CA ALA A 425 -0.97 16.71 -11.89
C ALA A 425 0.01 15.51 -11.79
N LEU A 426 0.12 14.89 -10.61
CA LEU A 426 0.98 13.73 -10.36
C LEU A 426 0.33 12.39 -10.77
N LEU A 427 -1.00 12.36 -10.98
CA LEU A 427 -1.75 11.11 -11.24
C LEU A 427 -1.12 10.21 -12.32
N PRO A 428 -0.61 10.71 -13.46
CA PRO A 428 0.01 9.84 -14.47
C PRO A 428 1.25 9.10 -13.95
N ARG A 429 1.96 9.66 -12.97
CA ARG A 429 3.22 9.13 -12.44
C ARG A 429 3.06 8.32 -11.16
N ILE A 430 1.86 8.31 -10.56
CA ILE A 430 1.62 7.58 -9.31
C ILE A 430 1.58 6.08 -9.61
N VAL A 431 2.48 5.32 -8.97
CA VAL A 431 2.48 3.84 -9.05
C VAL A 431 1.51 3.25 -8.03
N PHE A 432 1.39 3.86 -6.86
CA PHE A 432 0.36 3.54 -5.89
C PHE A 432 -0.02 4.74 -5.04
N ALA A 433 -1.23 4.75 -4.50
CA ALA A 433 -1.65 5.72 -3.50
C ALA A 433 -2.73 5.12 -2.60
N ARG A 434 -2.77 5.53 -1.34
CA ARG A 434 -3.81 5.14 -0.39
C ARG A 434 -4.10 6.26 0.59
N GLN A 435 -5.36 6.65 0.70
CA GLN A 435 -5.79 7.67 1.66
C GLN A 435 -6.35 7.04 2.94
N ASN A 436 -6.15 7.65 4.11
CA ASN A 436 -6.84 7.23 5.34
C ASN A 436 -7.20 8.43 6.23
N GLY A 437 -8.31 9.08 5.92
CA GLY A 437 -8.86 10.15 6.75
C GLY A 437 -7.99 11.40 6.78
N VAL A 438 -8.13 12.18 7.84
CA VAL A 438 -7.37 13.41 8.07
C VAL A 438 -6.03 13.12 8.76
N PRO A 439 -5.04 14.03 8.66
CA PRO A 439 -3.73 13.88 9.30
C PRO A 439 -3.78 13.69 10.81
N LEU A 440 -2.91 12.80 11.30
CA LEU A 440 -2.47 12.80 12.69
C LEU A 440 -1.44 13.92 12.91
N LEU A 441 -0.48 14.04 11.98
CA LEU A 441 0.47 15.16 11.91
C LEU A 441 0.46 15.76 10.51
N GLU A 442 0.46 17.08 10.45
CA GLU A 442 0.75 17.89 9.26
C GLU A 442 2.19 18.39 9.31
N THR A 443 2.83 18.53 8.15
CA THR A 443 4.15 19.17 8.08
C THR A 443 3.97 20.67 8.17
N ASP A 444 4.52 21.30 9.22
CA ASP A 444 4.60 22.74 9.31
C ASP A 444 5.51 23.28 8.20
N PRO A 445 4.99 24.10 7.26
CA PRO A 445 5.80 24.61 6.15
C PRO A 445 6.94 25.52 6.60
N ALA A 446 6.85 26.15 7.78
CA ALA A 446 7.89 27.05 8.26
C ALA A 446 9.09 26.31 8.86
N THR A 447 8.84 25.19 9.55
CA THR A 447 9.87 24.48 10.32
C THR A 447 10.20 23.08 9.78
N GLY A 448 9.36 22.53 8.90
CA GLY A 448 9.44 21.14 8.43
C GLY A 448 9.06 20.11 9.49
N ARG A 449 8.65 20.53 10.70
CA ARG A 449 8.30 19.63 11.81
C ARG A 449 6.85 19.19 11.71
N GLY A 450 6.56 17.99 12.22
CA GLY A 450 5.19 17.53 12.36
C GLY A 450 4.45 18.28 13.47
N ILE A 451 3.27 18.80 13.15
CA ILE A 451 2.33 19.41 14.10
C ILE A 451 1.02 18.61 14.11
N PRO A 452 0.40 18.35 15.27
CA PRO A 452 -0.92 17.72 15.35
C PRO A 452 -1.93 18.36 14.39
N GLY A 453 -2.60 17.52 13.60
CA GLY A 453 -3.66 17.95 12.70
C GLY A 453 -4.81 18.66 13.44
N ASP A 454 -5.47 19.60 12.78
CA ASP A 454 -6.51 20.48 13.37
C ASP A 454 -7.76 19.73 13.89
N ARG A 455 -7.93 18.48 13.44
CA ARG A 455 -9.04 17.59 13.78
C ARG A 455 -8.65 16.48 14.75
N VAL A 456 -7.40 16.39 15.20
CA VAL A 456 -6.92 15.32 16.12
C VAL A 456 -7.74 15.26 17.42
N THR A 457 -8.23 16.40 17.92
CA THR A 457 -9.08 16.45 19.13
C THR A 457 -10.57 16.35 18.86
N LYS A 458 -10.99 16.25 17.59
CA LYS A 458 -12.39 16.31 17.16
C LYS A 458 -12.85 14.95 16.67
N TRP A 459 -13.52 14.17 17.52
CA TRP A 459 -13.97 12.81 17.19
C TRP A 459 -14.73 12.74 15.85
N GLY A 460 -15.88 13.39 15.74
CA GLY A 460 -16.71 13.36 14.53
C GLY A 460 -15.99 13.93 13.29
N PRO A 461 -15.56 15.21 13.31
CA PRO A 461 -14.88 15.85 12.19
C PRO A 461 -13.55 15.24 11.77
N GLY A 462 -12.87 14.51 12.66
CA GLY A 462 -11.66 13.74 12.33
C GLY A 462 -11.95 12.33 11.81
N ASN A 463 -13.22 11.94 11.74
CA ASN A 463 -13.67 10.58 11.42
C ASN A 463 -12.97 9.49 12.24
N TRP A 464 -12.58 9.84 13.48
CA TRP A 464 -11.84 8.94 14.35
C TRP A 464 -12.76 7.80 14.76
N SER A 465 -12.49 6.58 14.30
CA SER A 465 -13.28 5.42 14.71
C SER A 465 -12.85 4.97 16.11
N GLY A 466 -13.79 4.44 16.89
CA GLY A 466 -13.54 3.80 18.19
C GLY A 466 -13.57 2.27 18.07
N SER A 467 -13.53 1.58 19.21
CA SER A 467 -13.72 0.13 19.32
C SER A 467 -15.10 -0.32 18.82
N ALA A 468 -15.41 -1.62 18.90
CA ALA A 468 -16.74 -2.14 18.61
C ALA A 468 -17.83 -1.51 19.52
N GLU A 469 -17.45 -1.18 20.75
CA GLU A 469 -18.24 -0.49 21.77
C GLU A 469 -18.19 1.04 21.63
N ALA A 470 -17.61 1.54 20.53
CA ALA A 470 -17.40 2.96 20.25
C ALA A 470 -16.43 3.68 21.21
N GLU A 471 -15.58 2.97 21.94
CA GLU A 471 -14.55 3.60 22.77
C GLU A 471 -13.45 4.21 21.91
N LEU A 472 -13.16 5.51 22.05
CA LEU A 472 -12.15 6.18 21.23
C LEU A 472 -10.75 5.61 21.47
N ARG A 473 -10.46 5.16 22.69
CA ARG A 473 -9.21 4.51 23.05
C ARG A 473 -9.29 3.03 22.65
N THR A 474 -8.46 2.62 21.70
CA THR A 474 -8.49 1.27 21.12
C THR A 474 -7.14 0.89 20.51
N LEU A 475 -6.99 -0.37 20.12
CA LEU A 475 -5.87 -0.86 19.32
C LEU A 475 -5.82 -0.13 17.98
N ARG A 476 -4.70 0.50 17.63
CA ARG A 476 -4.55 1.28 16.39
C ARG A 476 -3.24 0.99 15.68
N ALA A 477 -3.25 1.13 14.36
CA ALA A 477 -2.04 1.27 13.57
C ALA A 477 -1.92 2.68 12.97
N GLY A 478 -0.70 3.12 12.70
CA GLY A 478 -0.42 4.37 12.00
C GLY A 478 0.87 4.27 11.20
N ALA A 479 1.08 5.23 10.31
CA ALA A 479 2.34 5.39 9.61
C ALA A 479 2.79 6.85 9.63
N CYS A 480 4.10 7.08 9.64
CA CYS A 480 4.68 8.41 9.59
C CYS A 480 5.91 8.48 8.68
N MET A 481 6.24 9.68 8.24
CA MET A 481 7.50 9.99 7.57
C MET A 481 8.45 10.67 8.54
N ALA A 482 9.67 10.18 8.64
CA ALA A 482 10.74 10.80 9.42
C ALA A 482 11.98 11.02 8.55
N SER A 483 12.85 11.95 8.95
CA SER A 483 14.15 12.15 8.33
C SER A 483 15.22 12.26 9.40
N ALA A 484 16.34 11.58 9.19
CA ALA A 484 17.50 11.63 10.09
C ALA A 484 18.78 11.38 9.28
N ALA A 485 19.84 12.12 9.57
CA ALA A 485 21.15 11.99 8.91
C ALA A 485 21.07 11.94 7.36
N GLY A 486 20.22 12.79 6.76
CA GLY A 486 20.03 12.85 5.30
C GLY A 486 19.23 11.69 4.69
N ARG A 487 18.74 10.74 5.51
CA ARG A 487 17.90 9.63 5.08
C ARG A 487 16.44 9.86 5.41
N LYS A 488 15.56 9.24 4.62
CA LYS A 488 14.11 9.24 4.83
C LYS A 488 13.66 7.86 5.31
N TYR A 489 12.76 7.85 6.26
CA TYR A 489 12.20 6.63 6.82
C TYR A 489 10.68 6.66 6.73
N LEU A 490 10.11 5.52 6.32
CA LEU A 490 8.71 5.21 6.60
C LEU A 490 8.66 4.45 7.92
N ILE A 491 7.87 4.95 8.86
CA ILE A 491 7.72 4.31 10.18
C ILE A 491 6.29 3.79 10.29
N TYR A 492 6.14 2.49 10.53
CA TYR A 492 4.89 1.88 10.94
C TYR A 492 4.80 1.87 12.46
N GLY A 493 3.61 2.15 13.01
CA GLY A 493 3.36 2.12 14.45
C GLY A 493 2.18 1.26 14.84
N TYR A 494 2.41 0.40 15.83
CA TYR A 494 1.42 -0.41 16.53
C TYR A 494 1.17 0.18 17.92
N PHE A 495 -0.07 0.56 18.19
CA PHE A 495 -0.49 1.15 19.45
C PHE A 495 -1.47 0.20 20.13
N SER A 496 -1.02 -0.52 21.16
CA SER A 496 -1.83 -1.50 21.90
C SER A 496 -3.15 -0.93 22.41
N THR A 497 -3.13 0.35 22.84
CA THR A 497 -4.32 1.13 23.14
C THR A 497 -4.00 2.62 23.10
N ALA A 498 -4.64 3.39 22.23
CA ALA A 498 -4.37 4.81 22.08
C ALA A 498 -5.56 5.62 21.54
N THR A 499 -5.59 6.91 21.88
CA THR A 499 -6.36 7.93 21.16
C THR A 499 -5.55 8.53 20.00
N PRO A 500 -6.18 9.23 19.05
CA PRO A 500 -5.45 9.98 18.02
C PRO A 500 -4.48 11.02 18.59
N SER A 501 -4.77 11.59 19.77
CA SER A 501 -3.90 12.55 20.45
C SER A 501 -2.60 11.89 20.95
N ALA A 502 -2.69 10.71 21.56
CA ALA A 502 -1.50 9.95 21.95
C ALA A 502 -0.67 9.51 20.74
N MET A 503 -1.31 9.08 19.65
CA MET A 503 -0.59 8.75 18.41
C MET A 503 0.15 9.96 17.84
N ALA A 504 -0.52 11.12 17.73
CA ALA A 504 0.08 12.33 17.21
C ALA A 504 1.31 12.76 18.02
N ARG A 505 1.21 12.81 19.36
CA ARG A 505 2.35 13.18 20.21
C ARG A 505 3.47 12.14 20.17
N THR A 506 3.14 10.85 20.07
CA THR A 506 4.15 9.80 19.91
C THR A 506 4.92 9.99 18.62
N PHE A 507 4.25 10.10 17.47
CA PHE A 507 4.93 10.34 16.20
C PHE A 507 5.73 11.65 16.20
N GLN A 508 5.22 12.70 16.83
CA GLN A 508 5.95 13.96 16.96
C GLN A 508 7.23 13.78 17.79
N ALA A 509 7.17 12.98 18.87
CA ALA A 509 8.34 12.67 19.69
C ALA A 509 9.41 11.88 18.92
N TYR A 510 9.01 11.07 17.94
CA TYR A 510 9.94 10.37 17.04
C TYR A 510 10.41 11.21 15.85
N GLY A 511 10.13 12.52 15.84
CA GLY A 511 10.60 13.44 14.80
C GLY A 511 9.89 13.25 13.46
N CYS A 512 8.69 12.64 13.44
CA CYS A 512 7.92 12.53 12.22
C CYS A 512 7.50 13.92 11.72
N SER A 513 7.65 14.17 10.41
CA SER A 513 7.20 15.40 9.76
C SER A 513 5.74 15.33 9.32
N TYR A 514 5.23 14.13 9.07
CA TYR A 514 3.84 13.87 8.70
C TYR A 514 3.43 12.49 9.22
N ALA A 515 2.16 12.32 9.60
CA ALA A 515 1.64 11.04 10.07
C ALA A 515 0.16 10.86 9.73
N MET A 516 -0.21 9.62 9.44
CA MET A 516 -1.57 9.21 9.14
C MET A 516 -1.99 7.98 9.94
N LEU A 517 -3.29 7.86 10.16
CA LEU A 517 -3.91 6.69 10.77
C LEU A 517 -4.01 5.56 9.73
N LEU A 518 -3.82 4.31 10.15
CA LEU A 518 -4.12 3.12 9.36
C LEU A 518 -5.35 2.40 9.97
N ASP A 519 -5.67 1.19 9.51
CA ASP A 519 -6.80 0.46 10.10
C ASP A 519 -6.53 0.06 11.58
N MET A 520 -7.55 -0.41 12.28
CA MET A 520 -7.56 -0.52 13.74
C MET A 520 -8.40 -1.68 14.27
N ASN A 521 -8.48 -1.79 15.60
CA ASN A 521 -9.35 -2.66 16.40
C ASN A 521 -9.07 -4.17 16.37
N ALA A 522 -8.27 -4.68 15.43
CA ALA A 522 -7.95 -6.10 15.37
C ALA A 522 -6.50 -6.35 14.91
N LEU A 523 -5.94 -7.50 15.26
CA LEU A 523 -4.56 -7.86 14.90
C LEU A 523 -4.39 -8.02 13.39
N GLU A 524 -5.43 -8.49 12.69
CA GLU A 524 -5.46 -8.59 11.23
C GLU A 524 -5.51 -7.23 10.52
N HIS A 525 -5.96 -6.18 11.20
CA HIS A 525 -6.06 -4.81 10.68
C HIS A 525 -4.87 -3.94 11.09
N THR A 526 -4.17 -4.34 12.15
CA THR A 526 -2.93 -3.73 12.65
C THR A 526 -1.72 -4.63 12.39
N TYR A 527 -1.83 -5.49 11.39
CA TYR A 527 -0.84 -6.51 11.05
C TYR A 527 0.45 -5.89 10.51
N LEU A 528 1.59 -6.38 10.98
CA LEU A 528 2.90 -6.23 10.36
C LEU A 528 3.70 -7.51 10.52
N ALA A 529 4.34 -7.95 9.44
CA ALA A 529 5.32 -9.03 9.46
C ALA A 529 6.58 -8.65 8.67
N LEU A 530 7.70 -9.18 9.15
CA LEU A 530 9.02 -9.11 8.53
C LEU A 530 9.43 -10.49 8.00
N TYR A 531 10.05 -10.51 6.82
CA TYR A 531 10.50 -11.72 6.13
C TYR A 531 12.02 -11.83 6.26
N VAL A 532 12.47 -12.50 7.32
CA VAL A 532 13.88 -12.54 7.74
C VAL A 532 14.55 -13.77 7.10
N PRO A 533 15.61 -13.60 6.28
CA PRO A 533 16.38 -14.73 5.78
C PRO A 533 17.13 -15.44 6.93
N ARG A 534 16.91 -16.76 7.09
CA ARG A 534 17.57 -17.58 8.11
C ARG A 534 17.84 -18.99 7.58
N GLY A 535 19.12 -19.34 7.42
CA GLY A 535 19.54 -20.71 7.03
C GLY A 535 18.95 -21.18 5.69
N GLY A 536 18.89 -20.30 4.69
CA GLY A 536 18.29 -20.61 3.37
C GLY A 536 16.76 -20.67 3.35
N ARG A 537 16.09 -20.34 4.46
CA ARG A 537 14.63 -20.22 4.57
C ARG A 537 14.24 -18.79 4.94
N VAL A 538 12.98 -18.44 4.69
CA VAL A 538 12.40 -17.19 5.19
C VAL A 538 11.68 -17.49 6.49
N HIS A 539 12.09 -16.81 7.56
CA HIS A 539 11.37 -16.78 8.82
C HIS A 539 10.43 -15.58 8.84
N VAL A 540 9.17 -15.80 9.25
CA VAL A 540 8.18 -14.73 9.40
C VAL A 540 8.23 -14.27 10.86
N ALA A 541 8.67 -13.04 11.07
CA ALA A 541 8.68 -12.38 12.38
C ALA A 541 7.53 -11.37 12.45
N HIS A 542 6.70 -11.43 13.47
CA HIS A 542 5.53 -10.56 13.60
C HIS A 542 5.80 -9.42 14.59
N MET A 543 5.05 -8.31 14.48
CA MET A 543 5.18 -7.23 15.46
C MET A 543 4.87 -7.72 16.89
N VAL A 544 3.79 -8.50 17.05
CA VAL A 544 3.42 -9.14 18.32
C VAL A 544 2.99 -10.60 18.08
N PRO A 545 3.19 -11.52 19.04
CA PRO A 545 2.98 -12.96 18.84
C PRO A 545 1.59 -13.35 18.33
N GLY A 546 0.55 -12.61 18.76
CA GLY A 546 -0.83 -12.89 18.37
C GLY A 546 -1.07 -12.81 16.85
N MET A 547 -0.25 -12.06 16.11
CA MET A 547 -0.40 -11.94 14.65
C MET A 547 -0.04 -13.23 13.90
N ALA A 548 0.79 -14.10 14.49
CA ALA A 548 1.13 -15.40 13.90
C ALA A 548 -0.08 -16.34 13.81
N LEU A 549 -1.14 -16.08 14.58
CA LEU A 549 -2.39 -16.87 14.54
C LEU A 549 -3.21 -16.62 13.27
N ILE A 550 -2.92 -15.54 12.55
CA ILE A 550 -3.62 -15.13 11.31
C ILE A 550 -3.04 -15.87 10.09
N GLU A 551 -1.83 -16.43 10.23
CA GLU A 551 -1.14 -17.10 9.15
C GLU A 551 -1.78 -18.43 8.76
N LYS A 552 -1.77 -18.75 7.46
CA LYS A 552 -2.16 -20.09 7.00
C LYS A 552 -1.05 -21.09 7.31
N LYS A 553 -1.44 -22.24 7.85
CA LYS A 553 -0.54 -23.39 8.05
C LYS A 553 -0.91 -24.48 7.05
N VAL A 554 0.07 -24.98 6.31
CA VAL A 554 -0.10 -26.16 5.45
C VAL A 554 0.34 -27.43 6.18
N GLY A 555 0.03 -28.59 5.59
CA GLY A 555 0.45 -29.89 6.11
C GLY A 555 1.95 -29.91 6.46
N GLY A 556 2.30 -30.46 7.63
CA GLY A 556 3.67 -30.45 8.15
C GLY A 556 4.07 -29.17 8.89
N GLY A 557 3.14 -28.25 9.17
CA GLY A 557 3.38 -27.09 10.03
C GLY A 557 4.09 -25.91 9.36
N THR A 558 4.25 -25.96 8.03
CA THR A 558 4.86 -24.85 7.27
C THR A 558 3.89 -23.67 7.22
N ILE A 559 4.40 -22.48 7.52
CA ILE A 559 3.65 -21.23 7.46
C ILE A 559 3.66 -20.72 6.01
N LEU A 560 2.48 -20.43 5.47
CA LEU A 560 2.32 -19.60 4.28
C LEU A 560 2.11 -18.16 4.75
N PRO A 561 3.06 -17.23 4.49
CA PRO A 561 2.93 -15.87 4.97
C PRO A 561 1.78 -15.15 4.28
N ARG A 562 0.94 -14.46 5.06
CA ARG A 562 -0.15 -13.62 4.59
C ARG A 562 0.37 -12.60 3.58
N PHE A 563 -0.43 -12.35 2.54
CA PHE A 563 -0.14 -11.46 1.40
C PHE A 563 1.01 -11.89 0.45
N ILE A 564 1.82 -12.88 0.83
CA ILE A 564 2.92 -13.42 -0.02
C ILE A 564 2.58 -14.80 -0.55
N GLY A 565 2.10 -15.69 0.32
CA GLY A 565 1.79 -17.08 -0.01
C GLY A 565 0.37 -17.29 -0.53
N PHE A 566 -0.55 -16.35 -0.28
CA PHE A 566 -1.94 -16.42 -0.73
C PHE A 566 -2.60 -15.04 -0.82
N ALA A 567 -3.68 -14.98 -1.62
CA ALA A 567 -4.55 -13.83 -1.77
C ALA A 567 -5.35 -13.52 -0.50
N ASP A 568 -5.46 -12.25 -0.14
CA ASP A 568 -6.19 -11.78 1.04
C ASP A 568 -7.35 -10.86 0.65
N ASN A 569 -8.40 -10.86 1.45
CA ASN A 569 -9.54 -9.97 1.22
C ASN A 569 -9.21 -8.50 1.55
N ARG A 570 -8.15 -8.21 2.33
CA ARG A 570 -7.72 -6.86 2.73
C ARG A 570 -6.59 -6.32 1.86
N ASP A 571 -6.54 -4.99 1.77
CA ASP A 571 -5.44 -4.26 1.17
C ASP A 571 -4.19 -4.25 2.07
N LEU A 572 -3.02 -4.17 1.44
CA LEU A 572 -1.74 -4.13 2.13
C LEU A 572 -0.76 -3.15 1.49
N PHE A 573 0.21 -2.74 2.30
CA PHE A 573 1.49 -2.28 1.79
C PHE A 573 2.52 -3.39 1.93
N TYR A 574 3.45 -3.45 0.97
CA TYR A 574 4.61 -4.33 1.02
C TYR A 574 5.88 -3.54 0.81
N VAL A 575 6.96 -4.01 1.42
CA VAL A 575 8.28 -3.39 1.37
C VAL A 575 9.22 -4.35 0.65
N THR A 576 9.89 -3.89 -0.40
CA THR A 576 10.86 -4.69 -1.15
C THR A 576 12.24 -4.05 -1.12
N ARG A 577 13.30 -4.87 -1.14
CA ARG A 577 14.66 -4.37 -1.40
C ARG A 577 14.70 -3.69 -2.76
N LYS A 578 15.35 -2.53 -2.83
CA LYS A 578 15.77 -1.92 -4.09
C LYS A 578 16.80 -2.83 -4.75
N GLU A 579 16.78 -2.89 -6.07
CA GLU A 579 17.88 -3.49 -6.81
C GLU A 579 19.08 -2.54 -6.73
N ASP A 580 20.26 -3.10 -6.49
CA ASP A 580 21.49 -2.33 -6.61
C ASP A 580 21.53 -1.78 -8.05
N ALA A 581 21.63 -0.47 -8.20
CA ALA A 581 21.83 0.13 -9.51
C ALA A 581 23.13 -0.46 -10.09
N GLN A 582 23.00 -1.34 -11.09
CA GLN A 582 24.15 -1.90 -11.79
C GLN A 582 24.89 -0.82 -12.58
#